data_AF-A0A179UV36-F1
#
_entry.id   AF-A0A179UV36-F1
#
_cell.length_a   1.000
_cell.length_b   1.000
_cell.length_c   1.000
_cell.angle_alpha   90.00
_cell.angle_beta   90.00
_cell.angle_gamma   90.00
#
_symmetry.space_group_name_H-M   'P 1'
#
loop_
_entity.id
_entity.type
_entity.pdbx_description
1 polymer ?
#
loop_
_entity_poly.entity_id
_entity_poly.type
_entity_poly.pdbx_seq_one_letter_code
_entity_poly.pdbx_strand_id
1 'polypeptide(L)'
;MYEALFDSPAPSEMWQPPKKCKIPNLGTVLETANQGIHDIFKAEHVKRKVLEEEVQHLRAEMTRKDGLVGKLETEICELETEVCGLETEVRELKHQCQCQICYIIPSGWRTLLCGHRYCPKCLPPIGATCGTCRQVITGVVKSY
;
A
#
# COMPACT_ATOMS: atom_id res chain seq x y z
N MET A 1 86.05 -18.14 -61.19
CA MET A 1 84.75 -17.74 -61.78
C MET A 1 84.18 -16.62 -60.92
N TYR A 2 84.08 -15.45 -61.55
CA TYR A 2 83.15 -14.32 -61.34
C TYR A 2 82.89 -13.71 -59.94
N GLU A 3 83.51 -12.53 -59.77
CA GLU A 3 82.98 -11.24 -59.31
C GLU A 3 81.92 -11.20 -58.19
N ALA A 4 82.31 -10.59 -57.06
CA ALA A 4 81.39 -9.89 -56.17
C ALA A 4 81.76 -8.41 -56.16
N LEU A 5 81.16 -7.64 -57.07
CA LEU A 5 81.08 -6.20 -57.02
C LEU A 5 79.61 -5.87 -56.76
N PHE A 6 79.28 -5.49 -55.53
CA PHE A 6 78.04 -4.76 -55.27
C PHE A 6 78.34 -3.62 -54.30
N ASP A 7 77.94 -2.44 -54.77
CA ASP A 7 78.27 -1.13 -54.29
C ASP A 7 77.87 -0.91 -52.83
N SER A 8 78.74 -0.23 -52.08
CA SER A 8 78.38 0.32 -50.78
C SER A 8 77.31 1.40 -50.97
N PRO A 9 76.11 1.29 -50.37
CA PRO A 9 75.14 2.36 -50.44
C PRO A 9 75.67 3.58 -49.69
N ALA A 10 75.51 4.74 -50.32
CA ALA A 10 75.90 6.06 -49.81
C ALA A 10 75.41 6.30 -48.36
N PRO A 11 76.18 7.05 -47.55
CA PRO A 11 75.69 7.50 -46.26
C PRO A 11 74.61 8.57 -46.50
N SER A 12 73.62 8.65 -45.62
CA SER A 12 72.64 9.74 -45.52
C SER A 12 71.30 9.52 -46.22
N GLU A 13 70.41 8.81 -45.53
CA GLU A 13 68.96 9.07 -45.40
C GLU A 13 68.42 7.88 -44.59
N MET A 14 68.20 7.95 -43.28
CA MET A 14 66.99 8.52 -42.70
C MET A 14 67.14 8.51 -41.17
N TRP A 15 67.61 9.60 -40.58
CA TRP A 15 67.28 9.97 -39.19
C TRP A 15 66.87 11.43 -39.22
N GLN A 16 65.68 11.68 -39.77
CA GLN A 16 65.04 12.98 -39.60
C GLN A 16 64.72 13.12 -38.10
N PRO A 17 65.20 14.17 -37.41
CA PRO A 17 64.79 14.44 -36.05
C PRO A 17 63.26 14.52 -36.01
N PRO A 18 62.57 13.94 -35.02
CA PRO A 18 61.13 14.12 -34.92
C PRO A 18 60.83 15.62 -34.95
N LYS A 19 59.99 16.04 -35.91
CA LYS A 19 59.58 17.43 -36.08
C LYS A 19 59.23 17.98 -34.69
N LYS A 20 59.96 19.01 -34.23
CA LYS A 20 59.69 19.65 -32.94
C LYS A 20 58.24 20.13 -32.95
N CYS A 21 57.33 19.36 -32.35
CA CYS A 21 56.01 19.85 -32.03
C CYS A 21 56.22 21.06 -31.12
N LYS A 22 55.67 22.22 -31.50
CA LYS A 22 55.59 23.38 -30.60
C LYS A 22 54.80 22.91 -29.39
N ILE A 23 55.50 22.68 -28.29
CA ILE A 23 54.87 22.40 -27.00
C ILE A 23 54.02 23.65 -26.71
N PRO A 24 52.68 23.52 -26.60
CA PRO A 24 51.84 24.64 -26.21
C PRO A 24 52.38 25.25 -24.92
N ASN A 25 52.32 26.57 -24.78
CA ASN A 25 52.78 27.23 -23.56
C ASN A 25 52.06 26.57 -22.36
N LEU A 26 52.83 25.91 -21.48
CA LEU A 26 52.30 25.16 -20.35
C LEU A 26 51.36 26.00 -19.48
N GLY A 27 51.62 27.31 -19.36
CA GLY A 27 50.74 28.26 -18.68
C GLY A 27 49.35 28.34 -19.32
N THR A 28 49.28 28.47 -20.66
CA THR A 28 47.99 28.54 -21.38
C THR A 28 47.18 27.24 -21.28
N VAL A 29 47.84 26.09 -21.25
CA VAL A 29 47.17 24.78 -21.06
C VAL A 29 46.61 24.68 -19.65
N LEU A 30 47.38 25.09 -18.64
CA LEU A 30 46.97 25.07 -17.24
C LEU A 30 45.79 26.03 -16.99
N GLU A 31 45.83 27.24 -17.54
CA GLU A 31 44.73 28.21 -17.45
C GLU A 31 43.44 27.67 -18.07
N THR A 32 43.54 27.09 -19.27
CA THR A 32 42.38 26.49 -19.96
C THR A 32 41.79 25.33 -19.16
N ALA A 33 42.64 24.46 -18.61
CA ALA A 33 42.19 23.35 -17.78
C ALA A 33 41.51 23.84 -16.48
N ASN A 34 42.08 24.83 -15.82
CA ASN A 34 41.51 25.43 -14.61
C ASN A 34 40.14 26.07 -14.88
N GLN A 35 40.00 26.78 -16.00
CA GLN A 35 38.73 27.35 -16.40
C GLN A 35 37.69 26.26 -16.68
N GLY A 36 38.07 25.19 -17.39
CA GLY A 36 37.19 24.04 -17.62
C GLY A 36 36.74 23.36 -16.34
N ILE A 37 37.65 23.16 -15.38
CA ILE A 37 37.33 22.61 -14.05
C ILE A 37 36.33 23.53 -13.32
N HIS A 38 36.57 24.84 -13.33
CA HIS A 38 35.68 25.81 -12.70
C HIS A 38 34.27 25.78 -13.31
N ASP A 39 34.16 25.71 -14.62
CA ASP A 39 32.86 25.66 -15.31
C ASP A 39 32.09 24.37 -14.99
N ILE A 40 32.78 23.23 -14.91
CA ILE A 40 32.20 21.96 -14.46
C ILE A 40 31.69 22.09 -13.02
N PHE A 41 32.49 22.62 -12.10
CA PHE A 41 32.08 22.83 -10.70
C PHE A 41 30.84 23.71 -10.61
N LYS A 42 30.79 24.80 -11.39
CA LYS A 42 29.65 25.71 -11.41
C LYS A 42 28.39 25.00 -11.92
N ALA A 43 28.50 24.22 -13.00
CA ALA A 43 27.37 23.47 -13.56
C ALA A 43 26.86 22.40 -12.59
N GLU A 44 27.76 21.62 -11.98
CA GLU A 44 27.38 20.59 -11.00
C GLU A 44 26.79 21.19 -9.72
N HIS A 45 27.29 22.34 -9.26
CA HIS A 45 26.70 23.04 -8.12
C HIS A 45 25.26 23.49 -8.40
N VAL A 46 24.96 23.97 -9.62
CA VAL A 46 23.58 24.31 -10.00
C VAL A 46 22.69 23.07 -10.00
N LYS A 47 23.14 21.95 -10.59
CA LYS A 47 22.38 20.69 -10.58
C LYS A 47 22.12 20.19 -9.16
N ARG A 48 23.13 20.26 -8.28
CA ARG A 48 22.99 19.86 -6.88
C ARG A 48 21.91 20.68 -6.17
N LYS A 49 21.89 22.00 -6.37
CA LYS A 49 20.85 22.87 -5.78
C LYS A 49 19.44 22.49 -6.23
N VAL A 50 19.26 22.25 -7.53
CA VAL A 50 17.95 21.81 -8.07
C VAL A 50 17.53 20.48 -7.43
N LEU A 51 18.46 19.53 -7.32
CA LEU A 51 18.16 18.23 -6.71
C LEU A 51 17.85 18.35 -5.22
N GLU A 52 18.54 19.23 -4.49
CA GLU A 52 18.25 19.51 -3.08
C GLU A 52 16.85 20.08 -2.89
N GLU A 53 16.43 21.02 -3.75
CA GLU A 53 15.07 21.59 -3.75
C GLU A 53 14.02 20.52 -4.06
N GLU A 54 14.25 19.65 -5.05
CA GLU A 54 13.34 18.55 -5.39
C GLU A 54 13.22 17.54 -4.24
N VAL A 55 14.33 17.18 -3.59
CA VAL A 55 14.33 16.31 -2.41
C VAL A 55 13.54 16.93 -1.26
N GLN A 56 13.69 18.23 -1.01
CA GLN A 56 12.92 18.93 0.02
C GLN A 56 11.42 18.94 -0.32
N HIS A 57 11.07 19.18 -1.58
CA HIS A 57 9.69 19.12 -2.05
C HIS A 57 9.08 17.73 -1.85
N LEU A 58 9.77 16.67 -2.29
CA LEU A 58 9.32 15.29 -2.12
C LEU A 58 9.16 14.89 -0.65
N ARG A 59 10.03 15.36 0.24
CA ARG A 59 9.88 15.15 1.69
C ARG A 59 8.61 15.81 2.21
N ALA A 60 8.31 17.04 1.79
CA ALA A 60 7.08 17.71 2.18
C ALA A 60 5.84 16.99 1.65
N GLU A 61 5.86 16.50 0.40
CA GLU A 61 4.78 15.66 -0.16
C GLU A 61 4.57 14.39 0.66
N MET A 62 5.64 13.69 1.03
CA MET A 62 5.60 12.46 1.82
C MET A 62 4.98 12.71 3.19
N THR A 63 5.43 13.73 3.93
CA THR A 63 4.85 14.10 5.22
C THR A 63 3.36 14.42 5.13
N ARG A 64 2.90 15.08 4.05
CA ARG A 64 1.46 15.33 3.86
C ARG A 64 0.69 14.06 3.58
N LYS A 65 1.24 13.16 2.76
CA LYS A 65 0.62 11.85 2.49
C LYS A 65 0.53 10.99 3.74
N ASP A 66 1.60 10.93 4.54
CA ASP A 66 1.60 10.22 5.82
C ASP A 66 0.51 10.75 6.75
N GLY A 67 0.32 12.08 6.80
CA GLY A 67 -0.77 12.70 7.55
C GLY A 67 -2.17 12.34 7.03
N LEU A 68 -2.35 12.17 5.73
CA LEU A 68 -3.63 11.72 5.16
C LEU A 68 -3.88 10.24 5.45
N VAL A 69 -2.84 9.40 5.35
CA VAL A 69 -2.92 7.97 5.69
C VAL A 69 -3.33 7.81 7.15
N GLY A 70 -2.71 8.52 8.09
CA GLY A 70 -3.08 8.44 9.51
C GLY A 70 -4.52 8.87 9.80
N LYS A 71 -5.07 9.84 9.06
CA LYS A 71 -6.50 10.21 9.16
C LYS A 71 -7.40 9.08 8.67
N LEU A 72 -7.11 8.51 7.51
CA LEU A 72 -7.88 7.40 6.95
C LEU A 72 -7.83 6.16 7.86
N GLU A 73 -6.67 5.87 8.45
CA GLU A 73 -6.54 4.79 9.44
C GLU A 73 -7.44 5.02 10.65
N THR A 74 -7.54 6.26 11.13
CA THR A 74 -8.44 6.62 12.25
C THR A 74 -9.91 6.42 11.85
N GLU A 75 -10.32 6.92 10.68
CA GLU A 75 -11.69 6.76 10.17
C GLU A 75 -12.06 5.27 9.98
N ILE A 76 -11.11 4.45 9.52
CA ILE A 76 -11.31 2.99 9.40
C ILE A 76 -11.55 2.37 10.77
N CYS A 77 -10.74 2.70 11.79
CA CYS A 77 -10.93 2.16 13.14
C CYS A 77 -12.27 2.56 13.78
N GLU A 78 -12.75 3.78 13.52
CA GLU A 78 -14.06 4.24 13.96
C GLU A 78 -15.18 3.41 13.31
N LEU A 79 -15.12 3.24 11.98
CA LEU A 79 -16.08 2.42 11.24
C LEU A 79 -16.07 0.95 11.68
N GLU A 80 -14.89 0.36 11.93
CA GLU A 80 -14.77 -1.00 12.45
C GLU A 80 -15.47 -1.15 13.81
N THR A 81 -15.34 -0.14 14.68
CA THR A 81 -16.00 -0.12 15.99
C THR A 81 -17.53 -0.05 15.84
N GLU A 82 -18.03 0.79 14.94
CA GLU A 82 -19.47 0.89 14.65
C GLU A 82 -20.03 -0.43 14.10
N VAL A 83 -19.33 -1.06 13.16
CA VAL A 83 -19.71 -2.37 12.61
C VAL A 83 -19.78 -3.43 13.70
N CYS A 84 -18.78 -3.49 14.60
CA CYS A 84 -18.79 -4.43 15.73
C CYS A 84 -19.98 -4.19 16.68
N GLY A 85 -20.36 -2.93 16.89
CA GLY A 85 -21.56 -2.56 17.63
C GLY A 85 -22.83 -3.10 16.98
N LEU A 86 -23.01 -2.83 15.69
CA LEU A 86 -24.16 -3.29 14.91
C LEU A 86 -24.25 -4.82 14.86
N GLU A 87 -23.14 -5.53 14.69
CA GLU A 87 -23.10 -6.99 14.73
C GLU A 87 -23.59 -7.55 16.07
N THR A 88 -23.25 -6.87 17.16
CA THR A 88 -23.71 -7.23 18.50
C THR A 88 -25.20 -7.00 18.67
N GLU A 89 -25.72 -5.87 18.21
CA GLU A 89 -27.16 -5.59 18.22
C GLU A 89 -27.96 -6.59 17.37
N VAL A 90 -27.49 -6.90 16.17
CA VAL A 90 -28.11 -7.90 15.29
C VAL A 90 -28.13 -9.27 15.94
N ARG A 91 -27.03 -9.67 16.61
CA ARG A 91 -26.96 -10.94 17.34
C ARG A 91 -27.96 -11.00 18.48
N GLU A 92 -28.07 -9.93 19.26
CA GLU A 92 -29.01 -9.84 20.38
C GLU A 92 -30.46 -9.87 19.88
N LEU A 93 -30.78 -9.07 18.87
CA LEU A 93 -32.12 -9.05 18.26
C LEU A 93 -32.50 -10.43 17.69
N LYS A 94 -31.54 -11.10 17.03
CA LYS A 94 -31.72 -12.46 16.55
C LYS A 94 -32.08 -13.41 17.70
N HIS A 95 -31.37 -13.33 18.81
CA HIS A 95 -31.65 -14.16 19.99
C HIS A 95 -33.05 -13.90 20.56
N GLN A 96 -33.46 -12.64 20.65
CA GLN A 96 -34.80 -12.25 21.13
C GLN A 96 -35.94 -12.72 20.21
N CYS A 97 -35.69 -12.78 18.89
CA CYS A 97 -36.69 -13.22 17.92
C CYS A 97 -36.67 -14.74 17.65
N GLN A 98 -35.74 -15.50 18.24
CA GLN A 98 -35.67 -16.94 18.07
C GLN A 98 -36.66 -17.68 18.98
N CYS A 99 -37.18 -18.80 18.48
CA CYS A 99 -37.89 -19.75 19.33
C CYS A 99 -36.94 -20.36 20.36
N GLN A 100 -37.27 -20.27 21.64
CA GLN A 100 -36.44 -20.80 22.74
C GLN A 100 -36.33 -22.33 22.77
N ILE A 101 -37.06 -23.04 21.90
CA ILE A 101 -37.05 -24.51 21.82
C ILE A 101 -36.19 -24.98 20.64
N CYS A 102 -36.39 -24.40 19.45
CA CYS A 102 -35.70 -24.83 18.23
C CYS A 102 -34.68 -23.82 17.68
N TYR A 103 -34.52 -22.66 18.31
CA TYR A 103 -33.58 -21.59 17.96
C TYR A 103 -33.71 -21.04 16.52
N ILE A 104 -34.87 -21.27 15.89
CA ILE A 104 -35.22 -20.72 14.57
C ILE A 104 -36.13 -19.50 14.77
N ILE A 105 -35.91 -18.44 13.99
CA ILE A 105 -36.83 -17.30 13.90
C ILE A 105 -38.06 -17.74 13.09
N PRO A 106 -39.26 -17.82 13.69
CA PRO A 106 -40.43 -18.29 12.97
C PRO A 106 -41.03 -17.18 12.09
N SER A 107 -41.71 -17.57 11.01
CA SER A 107 -42.46 -16.65 10.14
C SER A 107 -43.74 -16.07 10.79
N GLY A 108 -44.00 -16.43 12.05
CA GLY A 108 -45.13 -15.95 12.83
C GLY A 108 -45.22 -16.73 14.13
N TRP A 109 -45.80 -16.11 15.15
CA TRP A 109 -45.90 -16.71 16.47
C TRP A 109 -47.30 -17.30 16.72
N ARG A 110 -47.37 -18.20 17.70
CA ARG A 110 -48.61 -18.72 18.25
C ARG A 110 -48.64 -18.39 19.73
N THR A 111 -49.60 -17.58 20.14
CA THR A 111 -49.76 -17.19 21.54
C THR A 111 -50.83 -18.07 22.17
N LEU A 112 -50.47 -18.78 23.21
CA LEU A 112 -51.42 -19.50 24.05
C LEU A 112 -52.28 -18.50 24.83
N LEU A 113 -53.47 -18.91 25.28
CA LEU A 113 -54.32 -18.03 26.13
C LEU A 113 -53.67 -17.68 27.47
N CYS A 114 -52.64 -18.41 27.90
CA CYS A 114 -51.79 -18.06 29.04
C CYS A 114 -50.71 -17.00 28.72
N GLY A 115 -50.70 -16.43 27.51
CA GLY A 115 -49.78 -15.38 27.06
C GLY A 115 -48.43 -15.86 26.51
N HIS A 116 -48.04 -17.12 26.74
CA HIS A 116 -46.76 -17.65 26.26
C HIS A 116 -46.78 -17.95 24.76
N ARG A 117 -45.63 -17.71 24.11
CA ARG A 117 -45.46 -17.76 22.66
C ARG A 117 -44.63 -18.98 22.23
N TYR A 118 -45.09 -19.65 21.18
CA TYR A 118 -44.40 -20.76 20.54
C TYR A 118 -44.30 -20.54 19.03
N CYS A 119 -43.27 -21.08 18.41
CA CYS A 119 -43.27 -21.20 16.96
C CYS A 119 -44.27 -22.28 16.53
N PRO A 120 -44.76 -22.27 15.27
CA PRO A 120 -45.73 -23.25 14.79
C PRO A 120 -45.25 -24.70 14.90
N LYS A 121 -43.94 -24.94 14.81
CA LYS A 121 -43.34 -26.28 14.88
C LYS A 121 -43.19 -26.80 16.32
N CYS A 122 -43.03 -25.91 17.30
CA CYS A 122 -42.80 -26.28 18.70
C CYS A 122 -44.03 -26.06 19.58
N LEU A 123 -45.17 -25.70 18.98
CA LEU A 123 -46.43 -25.52 19.68
C LEU A 123 -46.92 -26.89 20.20
N PRO A 124 -47.16 -27.05 21.52
CA PRO A 124 -47.75 -28.27 22.05
C PRO A 124 -49.23 -28.42 21.62
N PRO A 125 -49.76 -29.66 21.53
CA PRO A 125 -51.16 -29.88 21.17
C PRO A 125 -52.13 -29.35 22.24
N ILE A 126 -53.36 -29.03 21.83
CA ILE A 126 -54.44 -28.64 22.75
C ILE A 126 -54.70 -29.77 23.76
N GLY A 127 -54.93 -29.42 25.02
CA GLY A 127 -55.06 -30.36 26.14
C GLY A 127 -53.74 -30.74 26.82
N ALA A 128 -52.58 -30.46 26.19
CA ALA A 128 -51.29 -30.54 26.86
C ALA A 128 -51.07 -29.33 27.81
N THR A 129 -49.98 -29.33 28.57
CA THR A 129 -49.60 -28.22 29.45
C THR A 129 -48.59 -27.29 28.79
N CYS A 130 -48.70 -25.99 29.06
CA CYS A 130 -47.73 -24.99 28.64
C CYS A 130 -46.37 -25.27 29.30
N GLY A 131 -45.30 -25.32 28.50
CA GLY A 131 -43.94 -25.56 29.00
C GLY A 131 -43.39 -24.48 29.94
N THR A 132 -43.97 -23.28 29.95
CA THR A 132 -43.51 -22.16 30.79
C THR A 132 -44.29 -22.07 32.10
N CYS A 133 -45.63 -21.98 32.05
CA CYS A 133 -46.46 -21.79 33.25
C CYS A 133 -47.24 -23.04 33.69
N ARG A 134 -47.12 -24.16 32.97
CA ARG A 134 -47.76 -25.46 33.25
C ARG A 134 -49.30 -25.47 33.21
N GLN A 135 -49.95 -24.38 32.81
CA GLN A 135 -51.40 -24.33 32.60
C GLN A 135 -51.82 -25.21 31.41
N VAL A 136 -53.02 -25.81 31.48
CA VAL A 136 -53.60 -26.59 30.37
C VAL A 136 -53.90 -25.67 29.20
N ILE A 137 -53.53 -26.12 28.00
CA ILE A 137 -53.73 -25.37 26.76
C ILE A 137 -55.16 -25.56 26.29
N THR A 138 -55.95 -24.48 26.37
CA THR A 138 -57.36 -24.46 25.97
C THR A 138 -57.61 -23.76 24.64
N GLY A 139 -56.62 -23.01 24.13
CA GLY A 139 -56.75 -22.29 22.86
C GLY A 139 -55.45 -21.62 22.44
N VAL A 140 -55.38 -21.25 21.16
CA VAL A 140 -54.20 -20.65 20.53
C VAL A 140 -54.63 -19.54 19.58
N VAL A 141 -53.98 -18.39 19.67
CA VAL A 141 -54.17 -17.25 18.77
C VAL A 141 -52.94 -17.12 17.85
N LYS A 142 -53.19 -16.85 16.57
CA LYS A 142 -52.12 -16.52 15.62
C LYS A 142 -51.67 -15.08 15.86
N SER A 143 -50.38 -14.93 16.14
CA SER A 143 -49.74 -13.62 16.35
C SER A 143 -48.95 -13.29 15.10
N TYR A 144 -49.28 -12.15 14.49
CA TYR A 144 -48.60 -11.60 13.33
C TYR A 144 -47.36 -10.82 13.75
#